data_AF-A0A7L4P7W6-F1
#
_entry.id   AF-A0A7L4P7W6-F1
#
_cell.length_a   1.000
_cell.length_b   1.000
_cell.length_c   1.000
_cell.angle_alpha   90.00
_cell.angle_beta   90.00
_cell.angle_gamma   90.00
#
_symmetry.space_group_name_H-M   'P 1'
#
loop_
_entity.id
_entity.type
_entity.pdbx_description
1 polymer ?
#
loop_
_entity_poly.entity_id
_entity_poly.type
_entity_poly.pdbx_seq_one_letter_code
_entity_poly.pdbx_strand_id
1 'polypeptide(L)' 'MTREKEKMILVSFHVPRSYVETLDDLVKMGLYPSRSEAIRAALRELLSKYSDMAK' A
#
# COMPACT_ATOMS: atom_id res chain seq x y z
N MET A 1 0.45 -19.80 17.99
CA MET A 1 -0.34 -19.82 16.74
C MET A 1 0.42 -19.02 15.69
N THR A 2 1.14 -19.71 14.80
CA THR A 2 1.71 -19.06 13.60
C THR A 2 0.54 -18.52 12.79
N ARG A 3 0.33 -17.20 12.79
CA ARG A 3 -0.60 -16.57 11.86
C ARG A 3 -0.14 -16.98 10.47
N GLU A 4 -0.94 -17.82 9.82
CA GLU A 4 -0.76 -18.15 8.41
C GLU A 4 -0.63 -16.82 7.66
N LYS A 5 0.46 -16.65 6.89
CA LYS A 5 0.69 -15.40 6.17
C LYS A 5 -0.53 -15.15 5.30
N GLU A 6 -1.25 -14.07 5.59
CA GLU A 6 -2.44 -13.70 4.85
C GLU A 6 -2.08 -13.59 3.36
N LYS A 7 -2.85 -14.30 2.53
CA LYS A 7 -2.55 -14.43 1.11
C LYS A 7 -2.69 -13.06 0.43
N MET A 8 -1.59 -12.57 -0.16
CA MET A 8 -1.65 -11.36 -0.99
C MET A 8 -2.44 -11.63 -2.27
N ILE A 9 -3.35 -10.72 -2.61
CA ILE A 9 -4.17 -10.76 -3.83
C ILE A 9 -3.70 -9.65 -4.77
N LEU A 10 -3.60 -9.95 -6.07
CA LEU A 10 -3.31 -8.95 -7.10
C LEU A 10 -4.56 -8.08 -7.32
N VAL A 11 -4.41 -6.77 -7.18
CA VAL A 11 -5.48 -5.78 -7.40
C VAL A 11 -5.01 -4.80 -8.46
N SER A 12 -5.85 -4.55 -9.46
CA SER A 12 -5.61 -3.58 -10.55
C SER A 12 -6.65 -2.47 -10.49
N PHE A 13 -6.21 -1.21 -10.59
CA PHE A 13 -7.08 -0.03 -10.58
C PHE A 13 -6.44 1.11 -11.39
N HIS A 14 -7.26 2.06 -11.84
CA HIS A 14 -6.79 3.24 -12.57
C HIS A 14 -6.53 4.40 -11.61
N VAL A 15 -5.42 5.12 -11.83
CA VAL A 15 -5.06 6.34 -11.09
C VAL A 15 -4.51 7.39 -12.04
N PRO A 16 -4.52 8.68 -11.63
CA PRO A 16 -3.78 9.71 -12.34
C PRO A 16 -2.31 9.34 -12.48
N ARG A 17 -1.73 9.66 -13.64
CA ARG A 17 -0.30 9.39 -13.94
C ARG A 17 0.64 10.03 -12.91
N SER A 18 0.32 11.23 -12.46
CA SER A 18 1.10 11.96 -11.45
C SER A 18 1.28 11.19 -10.15
N TYR A 19 0.30 10.36 -9.76
CA TYR A 19 0.40 9.54 -8.55
C TYR A 19 1.42 8.42 -8.74
N VAL A 20 1.43 7.79 -9.91
CA VAL A 20 2.42 6.74 -10.24
C VAL A 20 3.82 7.33 -10.27
N GLU A 21 4.00 8.51 -10.87
CA GLU A 21 5.28 9.21 -10.94
C GLU A 21 5.79 9.57 -9.53
N THR A 22 4.91 10.08 -8.67
CA THR A 22 5.26 10.35 -7.27
C THR A 22 5.68 9.08 -6.53
N LEU A 23 4.96 7.96 -6.73
CA LEU A 23 5.34 6.67 -6.15
C LEU A 23 6.69 6.16 -6.67
N ASP A 24 6.99 6.39 -7.95
CA ASP A 24 8.28 6.06 -8.54
C ASP A 24 9.41 6.86 -7.89
N ASP A 25 9.21 8.14 -7.64
CA ASP A 25 10.22 8.99 -7.01
C ASP A 25 10.48 8.57 -5.55
N LEU A 26 9.43 8.21 -4.81
CA LEU A 26 9.58 7.63 -3.46
C LEU A 26 10.42 6.34 -3.46
N VAL A 27 10.27 5.50 -4.48
CA VAL A 27 11.08 4.28 -4.63
C VAL A 27 12.52 4.62 -5.03
N LYS A 28 12.73 5.55 -5.97
CA LYS A 28 14.07 6.01 -6.38
C LYS A 28 14.85 6.63 -5.22
N MET A 29 14.16 7.34 -4.33
CA MET A 29 14.74 7.91 -3.11
C MET A 29 15.08 6.85 -2.05
N GLY A 30 14.70 5.57 -2.27
CA GLY A 30 14.95 4.49 -1.33
C GLY A 30 14.00 4.46 -0.13
N LEU A 31 12.94 5.27 -0.11
CA LEU A 31 11.97 5.32 0.98
C LEU A 31 11.09 4.07 1.04
N TYR A 32 10.80 3.49 -0.13
CA TYR A 32 10.06 2.24 -0.25
C TYR A 32 10.74 1.28 -1.22
N PRO A 33 10.70 -0.03 -0.95
CA PRO A 33 11.33 -1.03 -1.82
C PRO A 33 10.59 -1.22 -3.16
N SER A 34 9.31 -0.85 -3.23
CA SER A 34 8.49 -0.92 -4.44
C SER A 34 7.27 -0.02 -4.33
N ARG A 35 6.65 0.31 -5.47
CA ARG A 35 5.35 1.02 -5.51
C ARG A 35 4.30 0.29 -4.69
N SER A 36 4.27 -1.05 -4.78
CA SER A 36 3.33 -1.89 -4.05
C SER A 36 3.51 -1.78 -2.53
N GLU A 37 4.73 -1.64 -2.03
CA GLU A 37 4.96 -1.45 -0.59
C GLU A 37 4.56 -0.05 -0.13
N ALA A 38 4.82 0.98 -0.94
CA ALA A 38 4.36 2.34 -0.66
C ALA A 38 2.81 2.40 -0.57
N ILE A 39 2.12 1.77 -1.52
CA ILE A 39 0.65 1.67 -1.51
C ILE A 39 0.16 0.87 -0.29
N ARG A 40 0.81 -0.25 0.05
CA ARG A 40 0.44 -1.02 1.25
C ARG A 40 0.63 -0.23 2.54
N ALA A 41 1.67 0.60 2.64
CA ALA A 41 1.88 1.46 3.81
C ALA A 41 0.73 2.48 3.97
N ALA A 42 0.36 3.16 2.88
CA ALA A 42 -0.77 4.09 2.86
C ALA A 42 -2.10 3.38 3.20
N LEU A 43 -2.33 2.17 2.64
CA LEU A 43 -3.51 1.37 2.97
C LEU A 43 -3.55 0.95 4.44
N ARG A 44 -2.42 0.54 5.03
CA ARG A 44 -2.35 0.18 6.46
C ARG A 44 -2.68 1.38 7.35
N GLU A 45 -2.16 2.56 7.02
CA GLU A 45 -2.47 3.80 7.75
C GLU A 45 -3.96 4.13 7.67
N LEU A 46 -4.52 4.08 6.45
CA LEU A 46 -5.94 4.30 6.21
C LEU A 46 -6.81 3.29 6.99
N LEU A 47 -6.51 2.00 6.89
CA LEU A 47 -7.28 0.95 7.56
C LEU A 47 -7.13 1.04 9.07
N SER A 48 -5.94 1.34 9.60
CA SER A 48 -5.75 1.53 11.04
C SER A 48 -6.56 2.71 11.58
N LYS A 49 -6.80 3.74 10.75
CA LYS A 49 -7.62 4.90 11.11
C LYS A 49 -9.11 4.58 11.18
N TYR A 50 -9.59 3.64 10.37
CA TYR A 50 -11.02 3.31 10.26
C TYR A 50 -11.38 1.90 10.77
N SER A 51 -10.41 1.10 11.25
CA SER A 51 -10.66 -0.29 11.66
C SER A 51 -11.63 -0.41 12.82
N ASP A 52 -11.74 0.62 13.66
CA ASP A 52 -12.70 0.67 14.76
C ASP A 52 -14.13 1.00 14.29
N MET A 53 -14.28 1.48 13.06
CA MET A 53 -15.57 1.82 12.45
C MET A 53 -16.19 0.65 11.66
N ALA A 54 -15.41 -0.40 11.41
CA ALA A 54 -15.80 -1.58 10.62
C ALA A 54 -16.09 -2.82 11.49
N LYS A 55 -16.18 -2.66 12.82
CA LYS A 55 -16.62 -3.71 13.75
C LYS A 55 -18.08 -3.57 14.11
#